data_AF-A0A0A9G7E6-F1
#
_entry.id   AF-A0A0A9G7E6-F1
#
_cell.length_a   1.000
_cell.length_b   1.000
_cell.length_c   1.000
_cell.angle_alpha   90.00
_cell.angle_beta   90.00
_cell.angle_gamma   90.00
#
_symmetry.space_group_name_H-M   'P 1'
#
loop_
_entity.id
_entity.type
_entity.pdbx_description
1 polymer ?
#
loop_
_entity_poly.entity_id
_entity_poly.type
_entity_poly.pdbx_seq_one_letter_code
_entity_poly.pdbx_strand_id
1 'polypeptide(L)'
;MLMNCEAAELLQEIHEHMAILSEDPKIKIPESFDKAFQYAKEGNHFTTANDVKQALEPLKKCGVNDGEICMIANIGPETVEEVYALVPSLKATRSLNEVPITEVLAALANIKRAN
;
A
#
# COMPACT_ATOMS: atom_id res chain seq x y z
N MET A 1 -3.72 3.27 -8.78
CA MET A 1 -3.10 1.96 -8.45
C MET A 1 -3.64 1.51 -7.10
N LEU A 2 -3.66 0.21 -6.80
CA LEU A 2 -4.03 -0.31 -5.48
C LEU A 2 -2.77 -0.62 -4.68
N MET A 3 -2.74 -0.20 -3.42
CA MET A 3 -1.70 -0.56 -2.45
C MET A 3 -1.87 -2.01 -1.99
N ASN A 4 -0.81 -2.65 -1.48
CA ASN A 4 -0.86 -4.01 -0.95
C ASN A 4 -1.87 -4.14 0.20
N CYS A 5 -1.99 -3.12 1.06
CA CYS A 5 -3.01 -3.08 2.11
C CYS A 5 -4.44 -3.08 1.54
N GLU A 6 -4.73 -2.25 0.53
CA GLU A 6 -6.04 -2.23 -0.15
C GLU A 6 -6.33 -3.56 -0.85
N ALA A 7 -5.33 -4.12 -1.53
CA ALA A 7 -5.45 -5.41 -2.19
C ALA A 7 -5.68 -6.54 -1.18
N ALA A 8 -5.00 -6.52 -0.04
CA ALA A 8 -5.16 -7.52 1.01
C ALA A 8 -6.56 -7.49 1.63
N GLU A 9 -7.11 -6.29 1.90
CA GLU A 9 -8.46 -6.12 2.42
C GLU A 9 -9.51 -6.62 1.41
N LEU A 10 -9.41 -6.22 0.14
CA LEU A 10 -10.33 -6.68 -0.91
C LEU A 10 -10.27 -8.20 -1.12
N LEU A 11 -9.06 -8.78 -1.13
CA LEU A 11 -8.88 -10.23 -1.30
C LEU A 11 -9.36 -11.01 -0.07
N GLN A 12 -9.21 -10.46 1.14
CA GLN A 12 -9.77 -11.03 2.37
C GLN A 12 -11.30 -11.09 2.30
N GLU A 13 -11.95 -9.98 1.89
CA GLU A 13 -13.40 -9.95 1.71
C GLU A 13 -13.85 -11.01 0.68
N ILE A 14 -13.17 -11.12 -0.46
CA ILE A 14 -13.50 -12.14 -1.46
C ILE A 14 -13.32 -13.55 -0.87
N HIS A 15 -12.20 -13.80 -0.19
CA HIS A 15 -11.89 -15.09 0.43
C HIS A 15 -12.95 -15.51 1.46
N GLU A 16 -13.49 -14.58 2.25
CA GLU A 16 -14.58 -14.86 3.20
C GLU A 16 -15.88 -15.31 2.52
N HIS A 17 -16.14 -14.81 1.31
CA HIS A 17 -17.30 -15.22 0.52
C HIS A 17 -17.02 -16.47 -0.33
N MET A 18 -15.77 -16.93 -0.47
CA MET A 18 -15.43 -18.07 -1.32
C MET A 18 -16.07 -19.38 -0.88
N ALA A 19 -16.29 -19.58 0.42
CA ALA A 19 -16.99 -20.77 0.91
C ALA A 19 -18.38 -20.90 0.25
N ILE A 20 -19.13 -19.80 0.20
CA ILE A 20 -20.46 -19.74 -0.43
C ILE A 20 -20.34 -19.87 -1.95
N LEU A 21 -19.38 -19.18 -2.57
CA LEU A 21 -19.17 -19.23 -4.02
C LEU A 21 -18.77 -20.63 -4.52
N SER A 22 -18.08 -21.41 -3.69
CA SER A 22 -17.63 -22.77 -4.02
C SER A 22 -18.76 -23.79 -4.08
N GLU A 23 -19.95 -23.46 -3.57
CA GLU A 23 -21.14 -24.31 -3.68
C GLU A 23 -21.71 -24.33 -5.11
N ASP A 24 -21.44 -23.30 -5.93
CA ASP A 24 -21.79 -23.29 -7.34
C ASP A 24 -20.65 -23.89 -8.20
N PRO A 25 -20.83 -25.10 -8.78
CA PRO A 25 -19.78 -25.75 -9.57
C PRO A 25 -19.43 -25.01 -10.87
N LYS A 26 -20.20 -23.99 -11.27
CA LYS A 26 -19.86 -23.13 -12.42
C LYS A 26 -18.85 -22.05 -12.07
N ILE A 27 -18.70 -21.71 -10.78
CA ILE A 27 -17.75 -20.72 -10.31
C ILE A 27 -16.41 -21.43 -10.10
N LYS A 28 -15.39 -21.00 -10.84
CA LYS A 28 -14.01 -21.50 -10.70
C LYS A 28 -13.16 -20.41 -10.08
N ILE A 29 -12.61 -20.69 -8.90
CA ILE A 29 -11.62 -19.82 -8.28
C ILE A 29 -10.31 -19.94 -9.06
N PRO A 30 -9.70 -18.83 -9.51
CA PRO A 30 -8.43 -18.87 -10.20
C PRO A 30 -7.30 -19.37 -9.30
N GLU A 31 -6.39 -20.21 -9.81
CA GLU A 31 -5.21 -20.70 -9.06
C GLU A 31 -4.30 -19.56 -8.56
N SER A 32 -4.34 -18.40 -9.23
CA SER A 32 -3.57 -17.23 -8.83
C SER A 32 -4.14 -16.52 -7.61
N PHE A 33 -5.38 -16.81 -7.20
CA PHE A 33 -6.05 -16.10 -6.12
C PHE A 33 -5.29 -16.24 -4.80
N ASP A 34 -5.05 -17.48 -4.34
CA ASP A 34 -4.37 -17.73 -3.06
C ASP A 34 -2.96 -17.12 -3.06
N LYS A 35 -2.27 -17.16 -4.20
CA LYS A 35 -0.94 -16.57 -4.34
C LYS A 35 -0.98 -15.04 -4.24
N ALA A 36 -1.93 -14.40 -4.91
CA ALA A 36 -2.09 -12.95 -4.86
C ALA A 36 -2.53 -12.50 -3.46
N PHE A 37 -3.40 -13.26 -2.81
CA PHE A 37 -3.88 -12.97 -1.47
C PHE A 37 -2.76 -13.09 -0.44
N GLN A 38 -1.99 -14.19 -0.48
CA GLN A 38 -0.83 -14.36 0.39
C GLN A 38 0.22 -13.26 0.17
N TYR A 39 0.53 -12.95 -1.10
CA TYR A 39 1.47 -11.88 -1.44
C TYR A 39 1.03 -10.52 -0.87
N ALA A 40 -0.24 -10.14 -1.07
CA ALA A 40 -0.77 -8.87 -0.57
C ALA A 40 -0.75 -8.82 0.96
N LYS A 41 -1.04 -9.95 1.63
CA LYS A 41 -1.06 -10.05 3.09
C LYS A 41 0.34 -9.96 3.70
N GLU A 42 1.32 -10.67 3.14
CA GLU A 42 2.72 -10.66 3.59
C GLU A 42 3.42 -9.33 3.26
N GLY A 43 3.10 -8.75 2.10
CA GLY A 43 3.64 -7.46 1.66
C GLY A 43 2.92 -6.24 2.24
N ASN A 44 2.02 -6.42 3.21
CA ASN A 44 1.35 -5.32 3.89
C ASN A 44 2.05 -4.98 5.21
N HIS A 45 2.63 -3.78 5.26
CA HIS A 45 3.35 -3.27 6.43
C HIS A 45 2.47 -2.53 7.45
N PHE A 46 1.19 -2.27 7.14
CA PHE A 46 0.37 -1.32 7.87
C PHE A 46 -0.95 -1.91 8.39
N THR A 47 -1.48 -1.33 9.46
CA THR A 47 -2.68 -1.83 10.15
C THR A 47 -3.90 -1.86 9.23
N THR A 48 -4.28 -0.71 8.66
CA THR A 48 -5.46 -0.56 7.80
C THR A 48 -5.14 0.24 6.52
N ALA A 49 -5.80 -0.10 5.40
CA ALA A 49 -5.59 0.61 4.14
C ALA A 49 -6.09 2.06 4.18
N ASN A 50 -7.17 2.31 4.92
CA ASN A 50 -7.72 3.66 5.07
C ASN A 50 -6.76 4.61 5.80
N ASP A 51 -6.10 4.15 6.87
CA ASP A 51 -5.14 4.99 7.60
C ASP A 51 -3.92 5.31 6.72
N VAL A 52 -3.44 4.33 5.96
CA VAL A 52 -2.33 4.52 4.99
C VAL A 52 -2.69 5.54 3.93
N LYS A 53 -3.91 5.43 3.37
CA LYS A 53 -4.41 6.38 2.38
C LYS A 53 -4.46 7.79 2.97
N GLN A 54 -5.02 7.96 4.16
CA GLN A 54 -5.10 9.26 4.84
C GLN A 54 -3.71 9.84 5.13
N ALA A 55 -2.76 9.01 5.57
CA ALA A 55 -1.39 9.43 5.81
C ALA A 55 -0.69 9.92 4.53
N LEU A 56 -0.97 9.31 3.37
CA LEU A 56 -0.30 9.63 2.09
C LEU A 56 -0.97 10.72 1.25
N GLU A 57 -2.25 11.04 1.51
CA GLU A 57 -2.99 12.09 0.78
C GLU A 57 -2.25 13.44 0.66
N PRO A 58 -1.51 13.93 1.68
CA PRO A 58 -0.75 15.17 1.56
C PRO A 58 0.26 15.18 0.40
N LEU A 59 0.85 14.03 0.05
CA LEU A 59 1.86 13.95 -1.03
C LEU A 59 1.28 14.31 -2.40
N LYS A 60 -0.02 14.10 -2.62
CA LYS A 60 -0.69 14.50 -3.87
C LYS A 60 -0.63 16.02 -4.08
N LYS A 61 -0.69 16.79 -3.00
CA LYS A 61 -0.59 18.27 -3.04
C LYS A 61 0.81 18.73 -3.44
N CYS A 62 1.82 17.85 -3.30
CA CYS A 62 3.21 18.08 -3.68
C CYS A 62 3.55 17.56 -5.08
N GLY A 63 2.54 17.10 -5.85
CA GLY A 63 2.72 16.59 -7.20
C GLY A 63 3.19 15.14 -7.28
N VAL A 64 3.21 14.41 -6.16
CA VAL A 64 3.50 12.97 -6.13
C VAL A 64 2.32 12.22 -6.74
N ASN A 65 2.58 11.35 -7.72
CA ASN A 65 1.52 10.63 -8.42
C ASN A 65 1.14 9.31 -7.72
N ASP A 66 -0.01 8.74 -8.11
CA ASP A 66 -0.54 7.52 -7.47
C ASP A 66 0.42 6.32 -7.53
N GLY A 67 1.28 6.22 -8.56
CA GLY A 67 2.26 5.15 -8.67
C GLY A 67 3.42 5.30 -7.70
N GLU A 68 3.89 6.54 -7.52
CA GLU A 68 4.92 6.88 -6.53
C GLU A 68 4.39 6.69 -5.10
N ILE A 69 3.16 7.12 -4.84
CA ILE A 69 2.46 6.89 -3.56
C ILE A 69 2.34 5.40 -3.28
N CYS A 70 1.91 4.62 -4.28
CA CYS A 70 1.78 3.17 -4.17
C CYS A 70 3.13 2.49 -3.86
N MET A 71 4.22 2.98 -4.46
CA MET A 71 5.57 2.47 -4.19
C MET A 71 6.00 2.73 -2.74
N ILE A 72 5.77 3.94 -2.22
CA ILE A 72 6.06 4.28 -0.82
C ILE A 72 5.22 3.40 0.12
N ALA A 73 3.93 3.25 -0.14
CA ALA A 73 3.05 2.41 0.68
C ALA A 73 3.42 0.93 0.68
N ASN A 74 3.83 0.38 -0.48
CA ASN A 74 4.10 -1.04 -0.58
C ASN A 74 5.47 -1.44 -0.01
N ILE A 75 6.44 -0.53 -0.01
CA ILE A 75 7.79 -0.80 0.51
C ILE A 75 7.93 -0.38 1.98
N GLY A 76 7.20 0.67 2.41
CA GLY A 76 7.25 1.18 3.77
C GLY A 76 8.63 1.71 4.18
N PRO A 77 9.23 2.65 3.42
CA PRO A 77 10.51 3.28 3.78
C PRO A 77 10.40 4.00 5.14
N GLU A 78 11.54 4.15 5.81
CA GLU A 78 11.66 4.78 7.13
C GLU A 78 12.37 6.14 7.07
N THR A 79 13.09 6.40 5.98
CA THR A 79 13.85 7.64 5.79
C THR A 79 13.51 8.34 4.48
N VAL A 80 13.74 9.65 4.44
CA VAL A 80 13.56 10.45 3.21
C VAL A 80 14.53 9.98 2.12
N GLU A 81 15.74 9.60 2.51
CA GLU A 81 16.76 9.05 1.62
C GLU A 81 16.30 7.75 0.95
N GLU A 82 15.63 6.86 1.68
CA GLU A 82 15.02 5.65 1.12
C GLU A 82 13.89 5.98 0.15
N VAL A 83 13.03 6.95 0.48
CA VAL A 83 11.99 7.43 -0.45
C VAL A 83 12.60 7.91 -1.76
N TYR A 84 13.68 8.70 -1.71
CA TYR A 84 14.36 9.16 -2.91
C TYR A 84 15.13 8.06 -3.64
N ALA A 85 15.61 7.03 -2.94
CA ALA A 85 16.21 5.87 -3.57
C ALA A 85 15.16 5.05 -4.34
N LEU A 86 13.98 4.86 -3.76
CA LEU A 86 12.85 4.13 -4.35
C LEU A 86 12.18 4.91 -5.48
N VAL A 87 12.02 6.22 -5.30
CA VAL A 87 11.30 7.11 -6.23
C VAL A 87 12.22 8.26 -6.67
N PRO A 88 13.18 8.00 -7.59
CA PRO A 88 14.18 8.99 -7.99
C PRO A 88 13.59 10.26 -8.63
N SER A 89 12.40 10.18 -9.23
CA SER A 89 11.67 11.32 -9.81
C SER A 89 11.40 12.44 -8.79
N LEU A 90 11.22 12.10 -7.50
CA LEU A 90 10.97 13.08 -6.45
C LEU A 90 12.19 13.92 -6.08
N LYS A 91 13.41 13.50 -6.45
CA LYS A 91 14.64 14.27 -6.20
C LYS A 91 14.62 15.62 -6.90
N ALA A 92 13.96 15.71 -8.07
CA ALA A 92 13.88 16.94 -8.85
C ALA A 92 13.12 18.07 -8.11
N THR A 93 12.21 17.70 -7.20
CA THR A 93 11.39 18.63 -6.40
C THR A 93 11.68 18.52 -4.90
N ARG A 94 12.89 18.06 -4.53
CA ARG A 94 13.30 17.84 -3.13
C ARG A 94 13.00 19.03 -2.21
N SER A 95 13.34 20.25 -2.63
CA SER A 95 13.08 21.47 -1.85
C SER A 95 11.60 21.74 -1.54
N LEU A 96 10.67 21.12 -2.27
CA LEU A 96 9.22 21.27 -2.10
C LEU A 96 8.59 20.08 -1.37
N ASN A 97 9.17 18.88 -1.47
CA ASN A 97 8.55 17.64 -1.00
C ASN A 97 9.24 17.00 0.21
N GLU A 98 10.45 17.43 0.60
CA GLU A 98 11.21 16.82 1.70
C GLU A 98 10.49 16.89 3.06
N VAL A 99 9.92 18.05 3.39
CA VAL A 99 9.14 18.22 4.63
C VAL A 99 7.85 17.39 4.60
N PRO A 100 7.00 17.47 3.55
CA PRO A 100 5.83 16.58 3.41
C PRO A 100 6.18 15.09 3.51
N ILE A 101 7.27 14.65 2.87
CA ILE A 101 7.71 13.25 2.95
C ILE A 101 8.08 12.91 4.40
N THR A 102 8.82 13.77 5.10
CA THR A 102 9.18 13.55 6.50
C THR A 102 7.95 13.39 7.40
N GLU A 103 6.96 14.26 7.24
CA GLU A 103 5.71 14.21 8.01
C GLU A 103 4.92 12.93 7.73
N VAL A 104 4.84 12.52 6.47
CA VAL A 104 4.16 11.29 6.07
C VAL A 104 4.89 10.05 6.60
N LEU A 105 6.22 10.00 6.58
CA LEU A 105 6.98 8.90 7.17
C LEU A 105 6.72 8.76 8.67
N ALA A 106 6.64 9.88 9.39
CA ALA A 106 6.27 9.88 10.81
C ALA A 106 4.84 9.37 11.03
N ALA A 107 3.88 9.76 10.17
CA ALA A 107 2.52 9.26 10.23
C ALA A 107 2.44 7.75 9.94
N LEU A 108 3.14 7.27 8.91
CA LEU A 108 3.23 5.86 8.55
C LEU A 108 3.85 5.01 9.66
N ALA A 109 4.88 5.52 10.35
CA ALA A 109 5.50 4.83 11.49
C ALA A 109 4.50 4.53 12.63
N ASN A 110 3.53 5.41 12.86
CA ASN A 110 2.51 5.23 13.90
C ASN A 110 1.47 4.14 13.57
N ILE A 111 1.32 3.79 12.28
CA ILE A 111 0.34 2.81 11.80
C ILE A 111 1.01 1.54 11.24
N LYS A 112 2.32 1.42 11.42
CA LYS A 112 3.08 0.22 11.06
C LYS A 112 2.66 -0.93 11.96
N ARG A 113 2.46 -2.12 11.38
CA ARG A 113 2.16 -3.32 12.17
C ARG A 113 3.35 -3.64 13.08
N ALA A 114 3.07 -4.08 14.31
CA ALA A 114 4.09 -4.68 15.15
C ALA A 114 4.55 -6.00 14.51
N ASN A 115 5.86 -6.22 14.46
CA ASN A 115 6.46 -7.47 13.99
C ASN A 115 6.12 -8.64 14.90
#